data_AF-A0A1F7J702-F1
#
_entry.id   AF-A0A1F7J702-F1
#
_cell.length_a   1.000
_cell.length_b   1.000
_cell.length_c   1.000
_cell.angle_alpha   90.00
_cell.angle_beta   90.00
_cell.angle_gamma   90.00
#
_symmetry.space_group_name_H-M   'P 1'
#
loop_
_entity.id
_entity.type
_entity.pdbx_description
1 polymer ?
#
loop_
_entity_poly.entity_id
_entity_poly.type
_entity_poly.pdbx_seq_one_letter_code
_entity_poly.pdbx_strand_id
1 'polypeptide(L)' 'MARMNIWWGDPQDAYESEEVEAQDRNDVIVKDKQGRPISIEIIGLLPKELNVSEKLDQLTAGKKTPFILSSE' A
#
# COMPACT_ATOMS: atom_id res chain seq x y z
N MET A 1 1.91 11.14 6.80
CA MET A 1 2.38 9.76 7.02
C MET A 1 2.47 9.13 5.63
N ALA A 2 3.64 8.61 5.24
CA ALA A 2 3.83 8.06 3.90
C ALA A 2 3.36 6.60 3.86
N ARG A 3 2.87 6.17 2.70
CA ARG A 3 2.43 4.80 2.43
C ARG A 3 2.99 4.38 1.09
N MET A 4 3.59 3.19 1.03
CA MET A 4 4.11 2.62 -0.21
C MET A 4 3.51 1.24 -0.40
N ASN A 5 2.81 1.05 -1.52
CA ASN A 5 2.22 -0.23 -1.89
C ASN A 5 3.03 -0.89 -3.00
N ILE A 6 3.30 -2.18 -2.86
CA ILE A 6 3.90 -3.01 -3.90
C ILE A 6 2.90 -4.11 -4.26
N TRP A 7 2.31 -3.99 -5.45
CA TRP A 7 1.28 -4.89 -5.94
C TRP A 7 1.87 -5.97 -6.86
N TRP A 8 1.42 -7.20 -6.70
CA TRP A 8 1.64 -8.29 -7.67
C TRP A 8 0.35 -8.99 -8.11
N GLY A 9 -0.78 -8.72 -7.43
CA GLY A 9 -2.14 -9.05 -7.91
C GLY A 9 -2.89 -7.81 -8.41
N ASP A 10 -4.18 -8.00 -8.77
CA ASP A 10 -5.05 -6.88 -9.14
C ASP A 10 -5.47 -6.09 -7.88
N PRO A 11 -5.20 -4.78 -7.80
CA PRO A 11 -5.63 -3.96 -6.68
C PRO A 11 -7.15 -3.95 -6.44
N GLN A 12 -7.96 -4.25 -7.45
CA GLN A 12 -9.42 -4.34 -7.32
C GLN A 12 -9.89 -5.59 -6.57
N ASP A 13 -9.03 -6.60 -6.45
CA ASP A 13 -9.33 -7.83 -5.71
C ASP A 13 -9.07 -7.69 -4.20
N ALA A 14 -8.51 -6.56 -3.75
CA ALA A 14 -8.21 -6.30 -2.34
C ALA A 14 -9.45 -6.38 -1.45
N TYR A 15 -9.36 -7.19 -0.39
CA TYR A 15 -10.46 -7.48 0.51
C TYR A 15 -10.11 -7.24 1.98
N GLU A 16 -8.95 -7.74 2.44
CA GLU A 16 -8.50 -7.60 3.82
C GLU A 16 -7.00 -7.28 3.89
N SER A 17 -6.56 -6.72 5.02
CA SER A 17 -5.15 -6.52 5.35
C SER A 17 -4.81 -7.14 6.70
N GLU A 18 -3.63 -7.75 6.79
CA GLU A 18 -3.09 -8.36 8.01
C GLU A 18 -1.80 -7.65 8.41
N GLU A 19 -1.73 -7.17 9.65
CA GLU A 19 -0.51 -6.63 10.23
C GLU A 19 0.49 -7.75 10.51
N VAL A 20 1.76 -7.51 10.19
CA VAL A 20 2.81 -8.45 10.58
C VAL A 20 3.07 -8.29 12.08
N GLU A 21 2.92 -9.36 12.87
CA GLU A 21 3.23 -9.37 14.30
C GLU A 21 4.75 -9.32 14.56
N ALA A 22 5.37 -8.18 14.26
CA ALA A 22 6.75 -7.86 14.59
C ALA A 22 6.86 -6.41 15.04
N GLN A 23 7.44 -6.17 16.21
CA GLN A 23 7.49 -4.84 16.85
C GLN A 23 8.27 -3.78 16.06
N ASP A 24 9.13 -4.21 15.14
CA ASP A 24 10.01 -3.37 14.32
C ASP A 24 9.52 -3.22 12.87
N ARG A 25 8.38 -3.83 12.53
CA ARG A 25 7.79 -3.79 11.20
C ARG A 25 6.59 -2.87 11.17
N ASN A 26 6.48 -2.13 10.09
CA ASN A 26 5.34 -1.25 9.82
C ASN A 26 4.74 -1.60 8.47
N ASP A 27 4.58 -2.89 8.18
CA ASP A 27 4.02 -3.35 6.92
C ASP A 27 2.83 -4.29 7.14
N VAL A 28 1.91 -4.24 6.20
CA VAL A 28 0.69 -5.06 6.19
C VAL A 28 0.58 -5.82 4.87
N ILE A 29 0.10 -7.05 4.96
CA ILE A 29 -0.15 -7.90 3.80
C ILE A 29 -1.59 -7.70 3.36
N VAL A 30 -1.80 -7.32 2.11
CA VAL A 30 -3.14 -7.19 1.52
C VAL A 30 -3.50 -8.49 0.82
N LYS A 31 -4.69 -9.02 1.10
CA LYS A 31 -5.20 -10.27 0.56
C LYS A 31 -6.49 -10.08 -0.23
N ASP A 32 -6.73 -11.00 -1.15
CA ASP A 32 -8.00 -11.11 -1.86
C ASP A 32 -9.06 -11.87 -1.04
N LYS A 33 -10.27 -11.99 -1.59
CA LYS A 33 -11.39 -12.72 -0.97
C LYS A 33 -11.13 -14.22 -0.75
N GLN A 34 -10.11 -14.77 -1.41
CA GLN A 34 -9.68 -16.16 -1.26
C GLN A 34 -8.54 -16.29 -0.23
N GLY A 35 -8.14 -15.20 0.42
CA GLY A 35 -7.05 -15.15 1.39
C GLY A 35 -5.66 -15.19 0.75
N ARG A 36 -5.54 -15.03 -0.57
CA ARG A 36 -4.25 -15.02 -1.26
C ARG A 36 -3.62 -13.64 -1.12
N PRO A 37 -2.32 -13.55 -0.78
CA PRO A 37 -1.64 -12.26 -0.69
C PRO A 37 -1.44 -11.68 -2.08
N ILE A 38 -1.86 -10.43 -2.29
CA ILE A 38 -1.82 -9.72 -3.58
C ILE A 38 -0.98 -8.43 -3.53
N SER A 39 -0.64 -7.95 -2.33
CA SER A 39 0.20 -6.77 -2.13
C SER A 39 0.80 -6.74 -0.72
N ILE A 40 1.84 -5.92 -0.57
CA ILE A 40 2.39 -5.48 0.71
C ILE A 40 2.30 -3.94 0.77
N GLU A 41 1.80 -3.41 1.87
CA GLU A 41 1.75 -1.99 2.15
C GLU A 41 2.73 -1.66 3.28
N ILE A 42 3.63 -0.72 3.05
CA ILE A 42 4.60 -0.23 4.02
C ILE A 42 4.12 1.14 4.52
N ILE A 43 3.91 1.25 5.82
CA ILE A 43 3.34 2.39 6.54
C ILE A 43 4.46 3.09 7.33
N GLY A 44 4.56 4.43 7.25
CA GLY A 44 5.40 5.19 8.18
C GLY A 44 6.23 6.31 7.58
N LEU A 45 7.36 6.60 8.23
CA LEU A 45 8.34 7.59 7.76
C LEU A 45 9.38 6.89 6.90
N LEU A 46 9.19 6.96 5.58
CA LEU A 46 10.20 6.50 4.64
C LEU A 46 11.31 7.56 4.53
N PRO A 47 12.59 7.16 4.41
CA PRO A 47 13.66 8.06 3.97
C PRO A 47 13.22 8.81 2.71
N LYS A 48 13.63 10.07 2.56
CA LYS A 48 13.19 10.92 1.43
C LYS A 48 13.47 10.28 0.08
N GLU A 49 14.51 9.46 0.00
CA GLU A 49 14.97 8.70 -1.15
C GLU A 49 13.99 7.59 -1.56
N LEU A 50 13.29 6.99 -0.60
CA LEU A 50 12.30 5.93 -0.81
C LEU A 50 10.87 6.49 -0.85
N ASN A 51 10.66 7.74 -0.45
CA ASN A 51 9.38 8.43 -0.60
C ASN A 51 9.17 8.87 -2.06
N VAL A 52 9.02 7.89 -2.95
CA VAL A 52 8.73 8.10 -4.37
C VAL A 52 7.34 8.67 -4.62
N SER A 53 6.50 8.87 -3.59
CA SER A 53 5.15 9.42 -3.74
C SER A 53 5.15 10.76 -4.49
N GLU A 54 6.07 11.68 -4.17
CA GLU A 54 6.17 12.97 -4.86
C GLU A 54 6.55 12.85 -6.35
N LYS A 55 7.38 11.86 -6.70
CA LYS A 55 7.76 11.59 -8.10
C LYS A 55 6.69 10.79 -8.84
N LEU A 56 6.02 9.88 -8.14
CA LEU A 56 4.97 9.04 -8.68
C LEU A 56 3.73 9.90 -8.97
N ASP A 57 3.34 10.81 -8.09
CA ASP A 57 2.22 11.74 -8.30
C ASP A 57 2.42 12.61 -9.55
N GLN A 58 3.65 13.02 -9.83
CA GLN A 58 3.99 13.74 -11.08
C GLN A 58 3.89 12.84 -12.32
N LEU A 59 4.14 11.54 -12.19
CA LEU A 59 4.07 10.55 -13.27
C LEU A 59 2.67 9.95 -13.46
N THR A 60 1.84 9.95 -12.41
CA THR A 60 0.47 9.42 -12.39
C THR A 60 -0.59 10.50 -12.46
N ALA A 61 -0.22 11.77 -12.68
CA ALA A 61 -1.11 12.89 -12.93
C ALA A 61 -2.08 12.56 -14.09
N GLY A 62 -3.23 11.96 -13.76
CA GLY A 62 -4.23 11.48 -14.71
C GLY A 62 -4.83 10.11 -14.42
N LYS A 63 -4.24 9.28 -13.56
CA LYS A 63 -4.81 7.99 -13.14
C LYS A 63 -5.19 8.04 -11.67
N LYS A 64 -6.50 8.14 -11.39
CA LYS A 64 -7.06 8.01 -10.04
C LYS A 64 -6.61 6.67 -9.44
N THR A 65 -5.71 6.71 -8.48
CA THR A 65 -5.41 5.59 -7.59
C THR A 65 -6.68 5.20 -6.83
N PRO A 66 -6.95 3.90 -6.60
CA PRO A 66 -8.19 3.49 -5.97
C PRO A 66 -8.29 4.04 -4.55
N PHE A 67 -9.43 4.67 -4.29
CA PHE A 67 -9.90 5.09 -2.97
C PHE A 67 -10.19 3.85 -2.14
N ILE A 68 -9.24 3.34 -1.37
CA ILE A 68 -9.58 2.40 -0.30
C ILE A 68 -8.85 2.90 0.96
N LEU A 69 -9.66 3.41 1.90
CA LEU A 69 -9.32 3.87 3.25
C LEU A 69 -8.75 5.30 3.41
N SER A 70 -9.48 6.28 2.89
CA SER A 70 -9.75 7.49 3.66
C SER A 70 -10.87 7.16 4.66
N SER A 71 -10.51 6.77 5.89
CA SER A 71 -11.46 6.87 7.01
C SER A 71 -11.31 8.26 7.63
N GLU A 72 -12.43 8.96 7.78
CA GLU A 72 -12.56 9.97 8.84
C GLU A 72 -12.30 9.35 10.22
#